data_AF-A0A9C8HU42-F1
#
_entry.id   AF-A0A9C8HU42-F1
#
_cell.length_a   1.000
_cell.length_b   1.000
_cell.length_c   1.000
_cell.angle_alpha   90.00
_cell.angle_beta   90.00
_cell.angle_gamma   90.00
#
_symmetry.space_group_name_H-M   'P 1'
#
loop_
_entity.id
_entity.type
_entity.pdbx_description
1 polymer ?
#
loop_
_entity_poly.entity_id
_entity_poly.type
_entity_poly.pdbx_seq_one_letter_code
_entity_poly.pdbx_strand_id
1 'polypeptide(L)'
;MKMHLFDTLGALASALDLVENELYDHHHRVAYIAFRLGKETGLQVKELYQLAYAALIHDIGVITKKEKEELLHFNYDGAQQHASRGAALLNFVPKLAPMAPVVEHHHRYWNTVSRLSDSPSFELSDVLHLADRVEVLIDWHKNLFDQIAPNKKLIEEQKGKMFAPELVKAFLRLSEDMTFWQALKSANIMEWLSRVFRSEEGYLDEESTINVARFAAYAVDFRSQYTYAHSSGVSSIAEYCGRRLGWDERGIYKIKIAGLLHDIGKLILPREIIEKNGPLNPRELSLVQTHPFYSNVLIKQMGEMEDLHEYASFHHERMDGTGYPFHIEGEKFKMEAQAIAISDIVCAMLEDRAYRPRKGKNFIESILEDCKRSKMFYPELADCFLESLDAVLEIHQQIEQDALKDYMAWSKSFT
;
A
#
# COMPACT_ATOMS: atom_id res chain seq x y z
N MET A 1 -9.20 -19.01 0.60
CA MET A 1 -8.53 -17.71 0.62
C MET A 1 -9.35 -16.77 -0.25
N LYS A 2 -9.76 -15.64 0.30
CA LYS A 2 -10.54 -14.62 -0.43
C LYS A 2 -10.07 -13.23 0.01
N MET A 3 -9.49 -12.48 -0.91
CA MET A 3 -9.14 -11.08 -0.69
C MET A 3 -10.38 -10.22 -0.90
N HIS A 4 -10.60 -9.24 -0.02
CA HIS A 4 -11.71 -8.30 -0.13
C HIS A 4 -11.17 -6.90 -0.42
N LEU A 5 -11.75 -6.21 -1.41
CA LEU A 5 -11.19 -4.95 -1.93
C LEU A 5 -11.15 -3.85 -0.86
N PHE A 6 -12.27 -3.58 -0.17
CA PHE A 6 -12.31 -2.57 0.90
C PHE A 6 -11.28 -2.85 2.00
N ASP A 7 -11.31 -4.07 2.56
CA ASP A 7 -10.34 -4.61 3.52
C ASP A 7 -8.87 -4.40 3.06
N THR A 8 -8.59 -4.62 1.77
CA THR A 8 -7.24 -4.44 1.20
C THR A 8 -6.83 -2.98 1.09
N LEU A 9 -7.71 -2.10 0.59
CA LEU A 9 -7.45 -0.67 0.52
C LEU A 9 -7.35 -0.05 1.91
N GLY A 10 -8.15 -0.53 2.88
CA GLY A 10 -8.06 -0.13 4.28
C GLY A 10 -6.73 -0.55 4.92
N ALA A 11 -6.22 -1.75 4.64
CA ALA A 11 -4.90 -2.15 5.10
C ALA A 11 -3.80 -1.22 4.53
N LEU A 12 -3.85 -0.90 3.22
CA LEU A 12 -2.92 0.07 2.63
C LEU A 12 -3.03 1.45 3.27
N ALA A 13 -4.26 1.92 3.52
CA ALA A 13 -4.53 3.17 4.23
C ALA A 13 -3.88 3.17 5.63
N SER A 14 -4.05 2.10 6.41
CA SER A 14 -3.40 1.95 7.72
C SER A 14 -1.87 1.97 7.62
N ALA A 15 -1.29 1.39 6.57
CA ALA A 15 0.16 1.42 6.37
C ALA A 15 0.68 2.84 6.08
N LEU A 16 -0.04 3.61 5.26
CA LEU A 16 0.28 5.01 4.95
C LEU A 16 0.14 5.91 6.19
N ASP A 17 -0.89 5.65 7.00
CA ASP A 17 -1.16 6.35 8.26
C ASP A 17 -0.01 6.15 9.28
N LEU A 18 0.48 4.92 9.42
CA LEU A 18 1.47 4.50 10.44
C LEU A 18 2.90 5.03 10.29
N VAL A 19 3.22 5.72 9.20
CA VAL A 19 4.57 6.30 8.99
C VAL A 19 4.92 7.22 10.17
N GLU A 20 5.93 6.81 10.96
CA GLU A 20 6.47 7.45 12.19
C GLU A 20 5.75 7.22 13.54
N ASN A 21 4.99 6.14 13.70
CA ASN A 21 4.37 5.73 14.97
C ASN A 21 3.30 6.67 15.53
N GLU A 22 2.83 7.65 14.76
CA GLU A 22 1.64 8.41 15.12
C GLU A 22 0.43 7.75 14.45
N LEU A 23 -0.38 7.05 15.25
CA LEU A 23 -1.62 6.41 14.82
C LEU A 23 -2.65 7.49 14.48
N TYR A 24 -2.61 8.00 13.25
CA TYR A 24 -3.69 8.82 12.73
C TYR A 24 -4.44 8.00 11.70
N ASP A 25 -5.66 7.56 12.00
CA ASP A 25 -6.57 6.97 10.98
C ASP A 25 -7.05 8.00 9.94
N HIS A 26 -6.16 8.87 9.45
CA HIS A 26 -6.45 10.01 8.58
C HIS A 26 -7.19 9.52 7.34
N HIS A 27 -6.63 8.55 6.61
CA HIS A 27 -7.25 8.04 5.38
C HIS A 27 -8.64 7.45 5.62
N HIS A 28 -8.83 6.73 6.73
CA HIS A 28 -10.12 6.17 7.11
C HIS A 28 -11.14 7.26 7.44
N ARG A 29 -10.71 8.31 8.16
CA ARG A 29 -11.52 9.50 8.46
C ARG A 29 -11.90 10.28 7.22
N VAL A 30 -10.96 10.50 6.30
CA VAL A 30 -11.23 11.12 5.00
C VAL A 30 -12.25 10.28 4.22
N ALA A 31 -12.12 8.95 4.20
CA ALA A 31 -13.09 8.08 3.53
C ALA A 31 -14.51 8.18 4.12
N TYR A 32 -14.62 8.23 5.45
CA TYR A 32 -15.90 8.45 6.12
C TYR A 32 -16.49 9.83 5.82
N ILE A 33 -15.68 10.90 5.93
CA ILE A 33 -16.14 12.27 5.68
C ILE A 33 -16.59 12.40 4.22
N ALA A 34 -15.78 11.90 3.28
CA ALA A 34 -16.08 11.92 1.85
C ALA A 34 -17.38 11.18 1.55
N PHE A 35 -17.59 9.99 2.12
CA PHE A 35 -18.84 9.26 1.93
C PHE A 35 -20.05 10.00 2.51
N ARG A 36 -19.95 10.52 3.74
CA ARG A 36 -21.04 11.25 4.40
C ARG A 36 -21.39 12.54 3.64
N LEU A 37 -20.38 13.25 3.17
CA LEU A 37 -20.52 14.48 2.38
C LEU A 37 -21.09 14.19 0.99
N GLY A 38 -20.60 13.17 0.31
CA GLY A 38 -21.12 12.71 -0.98
C GLY A 38 -22.60 12.30 -0.90
N LYS A 39 -23.00 11.67 0.22
CA LYS A 39 -24.40 11.33 0.46
C LYS A 39 -25.27 12.58 0.63
N GLU A 40 -24.75 13.60 1.33
CA GLU A 40 -25.42 14.89 1.52
C GLU A 40 -25.53 15.71 0.22
N THR A 41 -24.61 15.52 -0.73
CA THR A 41 -24.70 16.12 -2.07
C THR A 41 -25.55 15.33 -3.05
N GLY A 42 -25.96 14.10 -2.69
CA GLY A 42 -26.86 13.27 -3.49
C GLY A 42 -26.18 12.32 -4.48
N LEU A 43 -24.89 12.00 -4.27
CA LEU A 43 -24.17 11.02 -5.09
C LEU A 43 -24.85 9.65 -5.07
N GLN A 44 -24.79 8.95 -6.20
CA GLN A 44 -25.31 7.60 -6.33
C GLN A 44 -24.47 6.60 -5.53
N VAL A 45 -25.05 5.45 -5.20
CA VAL A 45 -24.37 4.39 -4.42
C VAL A 45 -23.03 4.00 -5.05
N LYS A 46 -22.96 3.80 -6.37
CA LYS A 46 -21.71 3.45 -7.05
C LYS A 46 -20.63 4.53 -6.89
N GLU A 47 -21.01 5.79 -6.99
CA GLU A 47 -20.12 6.95 -6.84
C GLU A 47 -19.62 7.09 -5.40
N LEU A 48 -20.48 6.83 -4.41
CA LEU A 48 -20.10 6.83 -3.00
C LEU A 48 -19.03 5.77 -2.68
N TYR A 49 -19.14 4.58 -3.26
CA TYR A 49 -18.15 3.51 -3.08
C TYR A 49 -16.83 3.87 -3.77
N GLN A 50 -16.89 4.38 -5.00
CA GLN A 50 -15.71 4.85 -5.72
C GLN A 50 -14.99 5.97 -4.97
N LEU A 51 -15.75 6.94 -4.43
CA LEU A 51 -15.22 8.06 -3.65
C LEU A 51 -14.58 7.57 -2.35
N ALA A 52 -15.22 6.68 -1.60
CA ALA A 52 -14.67 6.15 -0.36
C ALA A 52 -13.41 5.32 -0.59
N TYR A 53 -13.37 4.50 -1.65
CA TYR A 53 -12.17 3.74 -2.00
C TYR A 53 -11.03 4.64 -2.47
N ALA A 54 -11.33 5.68 -3.27
CA ALA A 54 -10.34 6.68 -3.66
C ALA A 54 -9.79 7.42 -2.42
N ALA A 55 -10.65 7.76 -1.46
CA ALA A 55 -10.26 8.41 -0.22
C ALA A 55 -9.32 7.57 0.67
N LEU A 56 -9.48 6.24 0.71
CA LEU A 56 -8.56 5.37 1.47
C LEU A 56 -7.13 5.40 0.93
N ILE A 57 -6.95 5.66 -0.36
CA ILE A 57 -5.65 5.54 -1.04
C ILE A 57 -5.23 6.83 -1.76
N HIS A 58 -5.85 7.97 -1.44
CA HIS A 58 -5.61 9.23 -2.16
C HIS A 58 -4.14 9.69 -2.08
N ASP A 59 -3.48 9.38 -0.97
CA ASP A 59 -2.07 9.68 -0.71
C ASP A 59 -1.12 8.50 -0.97
N ILE A 60 -1.55 7.46 -1.69
CA ILE A 60 -0.68 6.32 -2.08
C ILE A 60 0.56 6.75 -2.91
N GLY A 61 0.51 7.95 -3.52
CA GLY A 61 1.62 8.55 -4.25
C GLY A 61 2.61 9.36 -3.40
N VAL A 62 2.40 9.47 -2.09
CA VAL A 62 3.33 10.15 -1.16
C VAL A 62 4.55 9.27 -0.94
N ILE A 63 5.75 9.81 -1.15
CA ILE A 63 6.99 9.01 -1.12
C ILE A 63 7.86 9.40 0.07
N THR A 64 8.07 10.70 0.30
CA THR A 64 8.98 11.22 1.32
C THR A 64 8.24 11.66 2.58
N LYS A 65 8.96 11.66 3.70
CA LYS A 65 8.43 12.19 4.97
C LYS A 65 8.03 13.66 4.83
N LYS A 66 8.88 14.45 4.18
CA LYS A 66 8.68 15.89 4.01
C LYS A 66 7.37 16.18 3.27
N GLU A 67 7.07 15.44 2.21
CA GLU A 67 5.80 15.58 1.49
C GLU A 67 4.61 15.30 2.41
N LYS A 68 4.66 14.22 3.21
CA LYS A 68 3.60 13.89 4.17
C LYS A 68 3.38 15.03 5.18
N GLU A 69 4.44 15.62 5.72
CA GLU A 69 4.36 16.74 6.67
C GLU A 69 3.75 18.00 6.01
N GLU A 70 4.13 18.29 4.76
CA GLU A 70 3.61 19.44 4.02
C GLU A 70 2.11 19.33 3.71
N LEU A 71 1.61 18.11 3.48
CA LEU A 71 0.17 17.84 3.22
C LEU A 71 -0.73 18.05 4.43
N LEU A 72 -0.17 18.03 5.64
CA LEU A 72 -0.89 18.37 6.88
C LEU A 72 -1.13 19.89 7.01
N HIS A 73 -0.61 20.71 6.08
CA HIS A 73 -0.94 22.12 6.03
C HIS A 73 -2.22 22.37 5.23
N PHE A 74 -3.17 23.04 5.87
CA PHE A 74 -4.47 23.35 5.27
C PHE A 74 -4.39 24.08 3.92
N ASN A 75 -3.39 24.97 3.75
CA ASN A 75 -3.09 25.62 2.48
C ASN A 75 -1.72 25.14 2.01
N TYR A 76 -1.69 24.21 1.05
CA TYR A 76 -0.46 23.73 0.43
C TYR A 76 -0.66 23.54 -1.07
N ASP A 77 0.08 24.31 -1.87
CA ASP A 77 -0.06 24.34 -3.33
C ASP A 77 0.84 23.31 -4.05
N GLY A 78 1.71 22.60 -3.31
CA GLY A 78 2.66 21.62 -3.87
C GLY A 78 2.11 20.19 -4.02
N ALA A 79 0.83 19.98 -3.71
CA ALA A 79 0.21 18.66 -3.56
C ALA A 79 -0.07 17.92 -4.89
N GLN A 80 0.12 18.55 -6.04
CA GLN A 80 -0.23 17.92 -7.32
C GLN A 80 0.65 16.71 -7.66
N GLN A 81 1.92 16.69 -7.22
CA GLN A 81 2.86 15.65 -7.62
C GLN A 81 2.50 14.27 -7.07
N HIS A 82 2.13 14.17 -5.78
CA HIS A 82 1.77 12.88 -5.20
C HIS A 82 0.41 12.39 -5.74
N ALA A 83 -0.52 13.32 -5.99
CA ALA A 83 -1.81 13.01 -6.60
C ALA A 83 -1.64 12.36 -7.99
N SER A 84 -0.78 12.95 -8.85
CA SER A 84 -0.46 12.38 -10.16
C SER A 84 0.29 11.04 -10.06
N ARG A 85 1.20 10.88 -9.09
CA ARG A 85 1.87 9.60 -8.81
C ARG A 85 0.89 8.49 -8.42
N GLY A 86 -0.04 8.82 -7.52
CA GLY A 86 -1.07 7.89 -7.05
C GLY A 86 -2.02 7.48 -8.18
N ALA A 87 -2.49 8.45 -8.97
CA ALA A 87 -3.32 8.18 -10.14
C ALA A 87 -2.62 7.27 -11.17
N ALA A 88 -1.33 7.51 -11.43
CA ALA A 88 -0.54 6.66 -12.31
C ALA A 88 -0.42 5.21 -11.78
N LEU A 89 -0.29 5.00 -10.46
CA LEU A 89 -0.31 3.65 -9.87
C LEU A 89 -1.65 2.94 -10.07
N LEU A 90 -2.76 3.65 -9.88
CA LEU A 90 -4.11 3.08 -9.99
C LEU A 90 -4.39 2.58 -11.42
N ASN A 91 -3.82 3.22 -12.44
CA ASN A 91 -4.02 2.86 -13.84
C ASN A 91 -3.41 1.49 -14.22
N PHE A 92 -2.50 0.93 -13.42
CA PHE A 92 -1.99 -0.44 -13.65
C PHE A 92 -3.02 -1.52 -13.34
N VAL A 93 -4.08 -1.21 -12.59
CA VAL A 93 -5.10 -2.19 -12.18
C VAL A 93 -6.47 -1.77 -12.70
N PRO A 94 -7.10 -2.53 -13.62
CA PRO A 94 -8.39 -2.18 -14.20
C PRO A 94 -9.50 -1.90 -13.17
N LYS A 95 -9.50 -2.63 -12.05
CA LYS A 95 -10.47 -2.44 -10.96
C LYS A 95 -10.29 -1.10 -10.23
N LEU A 96 -9.07 -0.56 -10.21
CA LEU A 96 -8.69 0.67 -9.51
C LEU A 96 -8.65 1.89 -10.43
N ALA A 97 -8.39 1.70 -11.73
CA ALA A 97 -8.28 2.76 -12.74
C ALA A 97 -9.44 3.79 -12.73
N PRO A 98 -10.73 3.42 -12.49
CA PRO A 98 -11.79 4.41 -12.39
C PRO A 98 -11.58 5.47 -11.28
N MET A 99 -10.79 5.16 -10.26
CA MET A 99 -10.46 6.08 -9.17
C MET A 99 -9.31 7.02 -9.53
N ALA A 100 -8.52 6.73 -10.57
CA ALA A 100 -7.33 7.50 -10.92
C ALA A 100 -7.63 9.00 -11.14
N PRO A 101 -8.66 9.42 -11.90
CA PRO A 101 -8.96 10.84 -12.06
C PRO A 101 -9.46 11.50 -10.77
N VAL A 102 -10.10 10.73 -9.89
CA VAL A 102 -10.56 11.23 -8.58
C VAL A 102 -9.34 11.60 -7.73
N VAL A 103 -8.37 10.68 -7.66
CA VAL A 103 -7.10 10.86 -6.95
C VAL A 103 -6.19 11.87 -7.64
N GLU A 104 -6.18 11.98 -8.96
CA GLU A 104 -5.29 12.94 -9.64
C GLU A 104 -5.64 14.40 -9.33
N HIS A 105 -6.93 14.68 -9.14
CA HIS A 105 -7.44 16.05 -9.08
C HIS A 105 -7.95 16.48 -7.70
N HIS A 106 -7.70 15.70 -6.65
CA HIS A 106 -8.24 15.95 -5.30
C HIS A 106 -7.63 17.14 -4.55
N HIS A 107 -6.61 17.82 -5.08
CA HIS A 107 -6.08 19.08 -4.52
C HIS A 107 -6.48 20.32 -5.32
N ARG A 108 -7.32 20.16 -6.36
CA ARG A 108 -7.68 21.27 -7.23
C ARG A 108 -8.47 22.35 -6.49
N TYR A 109 -8.20 23.61 -6.82
CA TYR A 109 -8.95 24.74 -6.29
C TYR A 109 -10.14 25.03 -7.19
N TRP A 110 -11.29 25.27 -6.59
CA TRP A 110 -12.52 25.61 -7.32
C TRP A 110 -12.37 26.81 -8.27
N ASN A 111 -11.60 27.83 -7.88
CA ASN A 111 -11.46 29.08 -8.64
C ASN A 111 -10.41 29.05 -9.76
N THR A 112 -9.63 27.98 -9.91
CA THR A 112 -8.57 27.89 -10.94
C THR A 112 -9.00 27.11 -12.19
N VAL A 113 -10.18 26.47 -12.18
CA VAL A 113 -10.64 25.58 -13.25
C VAL A 113 -11.56 26.31 -14.24
N SER A 114 -11.35 26.09 -15.55
CA SER A 114 -12.34 26.47 -16.56
C SER A 114 -13.55 25.54 -16.43
N ARG A 115 -14.75 26.08 -16.23
CA ARG A 115 -16.01 25.33 -16.07
C ARG A 115 -16.43 24.47 -17.29
N LEU A 116 -15.55 24.28 -18.27
CA LEU A 116 -15.82 23.56 -19.53
C LEU A 116 -15.57 22.05 -19.45
N SER A 117 -15.15 21.53 -18.29
CA SER A 117 -14.93 20.09 -18.08
C SER A 117 -15.62 19.61 -16.80
N ASP A 118 -16.95 19.67 -16.73
CA ASP A 118 -17.73 19.02 -15.67
C ASP A 118 -17.83 17.51 -15.95
N SER A 119 -16.75 16.78 -15.68
CA SER A 119 -16.73 15.31 -15.67
C SER A 119 -17.18 14.79 -14.30
N PRO A 120 -17.92 13.66 -14.19
CA PRO A 120 -18.30 13.08 -12.89
C PRO A 120 -17.11 12.87 -11.93
N SER A 121 -15.92 12.52 -12.46
CA SER A 121 -14.73 12.33 -11.62
C SER A 121 -14.29 13.61 -10.90
N PHE A 122 -14.55 14.77 -11.50
CA PHE A 122 -14.20 16.07 -10.90
C PHE A 122 -15.11 16.44 -9.75
N GLU A 123 -16.39 16.05 -9.78
CA GLU A 123 -17.28 16.20 -8.63
C GLU A 123 -16.77 15.35 -7.47
N LEU A 124 -16.38 14.09 -7.72
CA LEU A 124 -15.80 13.22 -6.69
C LEU A 124 -14.50 13.80 -6.12
N SER A 125 -13.61 14.34 -6.97
CA SER A 125 -12.39 15.00 -6.52
C SER A 125 -12.66 16.20 -5.62
N ASP A 126 -13.69 17.01 -5.90
CA ASP A 126 -14.04 18.15 -5.05
C ASP A 126 -14.54 17.71 -3.68
N VAL A 127 -15.37 16.66 -3.64
CA VAL A 127 -15.85 16.07 -2.38
C VAL A 127 -14.67 15.53 -1.58
N LEU A 128 -13.74 14.83 -2.23
CA LEU A 128 -12.53 14.30 -1.61
C LEU A 128 -11.65 15.43 -1.08
N HIS A 129 -11.44 16.51 -1.85
CA HIS A 129 -10.65 17.67 -1.41
C HIS A 129 -11.21 18.28 -0.12
N LEU A 130 -12.53 18.53 -0.07
CA LEU A 130 -13.13 19.09 1.13
C LEU A 130 -13.04 18.11 2.32
N ALA A 131 -13.25 16.81 2.08
CA ALA A 131 -13.18 15.81 3.13
C ALA A 131 -11.78 15.73 3.77
N ASP A 132 -10.75 15.73 2.94
CA ASP A 132 -9.34 15.76 3.33
C ASP A 132 -9.01 17.01 4.17
N ARG A 133 -9.35 18.20 3.65
CA ARG A 133 -9.12 19.47 4.37
C ARG A 133 -9.90 19.59 5.69
N VAL A 134 -11.10 19.01 5.78
CA VAL A 134 -11.86 18.95 7.04
C VAL A 134 -11.15 18.09 8.07
N GLU A 135 -10.59 16.94 7.66
CA GLU A 135 -9.84 16.06 8.56
C GLU A 135 -8.56 16.75 9.05
N VAL A 136 -7.79 17.34 8.14
CA VAL A 136 -6.51 18.03 8.44
C VAL A 136 -6.68 19.18 9.45
N LEU A 137 -7.84 19.84 9.48
CA LEU A 137 -8.13 20.90 10.45
C LEU A 137 -8.32 20.39 11.89
N ILE A 138 -8.51 19.09 12.10
CA ILE A 138 -8.77 18.51 13.42
C ILE A 138 -7.44 18.20 14.11
N ASP A 139 -7.16 18.91 15.20
CA ASP A 139 -6.08 18.56 16.12
C ASP A 139 -6.58 17.47 17.08
N TRP A 140 -6.17 16.22 16.82
CA TRP A 140 -6.55 15.04 17.59
C TRP A 140 -5.97 15.01 19.02
N HIS A 141 -5.06 15.94 19.36
CA HIS A 141 -4.55 16.13 20.73
C HIS A 141 -5.45 17.06 21.56
N LYS A 142 -6.43 17.71 20.94
CA LYS A 142 -7.40 18.60 21.59
C LYS A 142 -8.80 18.01 21.60
N ASN A 143 -9.69 18.63 22.40
CA ASN A 143 -11.10 18.26 22.37
C ASN A 143 -11.70 18.58 20.99
N LEU A 144 -12.32 17.58 20.36
CA LEU A 144 -12.92 17.72 19.03
C LEU A 144 -14.03 18.79 18.99
N PHE A 145 -14.90 18.83 20.00
CA PHE A 145 -16.09 19.69 19.98
C PHE A 145 -15.75 21.18 20.09
N ASP A 146 -14.65 21.51 20.78
CA ASP A 146 -14.17 22.89 20.88
C ASP A 146 -13.63 23.43 19.54
N GLN A 147 -13.27 22.53 18.62
CA GLN A 147 -12.68 22.86 17.32
C GLN A 147 -13.70 22.99 16.19
N ILE A 148 -14.92 22.45 16.37
CA ILE A 148 -15.94 22.41 15.30
C ILE A 148 -16.27 23.81 14.78
N ALA A 149 -16.62 24.75 15.67
CA ALA A 149 -17.00 26.10 15.29
C ALA A 149 -15.88 26.87 14.57
N PRO A 150 -14.64 26.95 15.08
CA PRO A 150 -13.56 27.62 14.35
C PRO A 150 -13.21 26.93 13.02
N ASN A 151 -13.23 25.59 12.95
CA ASN A 151 -12.92 24.86 11.71
C ASN A 151 -13.99 25.09 10.64
N LYS A 152 -15.29 25.11 11.01
CA LYS A 152 -16.39 25.47 10.09
C LYS A 152 -16.19 26.85 9.47
N LYS A 153 -15.78 27.83 10.28
CA LYS A 153 -15.53 29.19 9.81
C LYS A 153 -14.39 29.23 8.78
N LEU A 154 -13.29 28.51 9.03
CA LEU A 154 -12.18 28.43 8.08
C LEU A 154 -12.61 27.82 6.73
N ILE A 155 -13.40 26.73 6.76
CA ILE A 155 -13.96 26.14 5.53
C ILE A 155 -14.88 27.13 4.80
N GLU A 156 -15.73 27.85 5.54
CA GLU A 156 -16.65 28.83 4.96
C GLU A 156 -15.91 30.00 4.28
N GLU A 157 -14.78 30.44 4.82
CA GLU A 157 -13.92 31.50 4.24
C GLU A 157 -13.27 31.10 2.89
N GLN A 158 -13.17 29.79 2.62
CA GLN A 158 -12.66 29.20 1.38
C GLN A 158 -13.75 28.92 0.33
N LYS A 159 -15.00 29.19 0.65
CA LYS A 159 -16.15 29.04 -0.26
C LYS A 159 -15.95 29.84 -1.55
N GLY A 160 -16.05 29.17 -2.69
CA GLY A 160 -15.87 29.77 -4.01
C GLY A 160 -14.40 30.04 -4.38
N LYS A 161 -13.45 29.68 -3.51
CA LYS A 161 -12.00 29.75 -3.75
C LYS A 161 -11.45 28.33 -3.88
N MET A 162 -11.25 27.65 -2.75
CA MET A 162 -10.78 26.27 -2.70
C MET A 162 -11.93 25.29 -2.98
N PHE A 163 -13.12 25.57 -2.43
CA PHE A 163 -14.24 24.64 -2.46
C PHE A 163 -15.45 25.18 -3.22
N ALA A 164 -16.17 24.29 -3.88
CA ALA A 164 -17.44 24.59 -4.54
C ALA A 164 -18.47 25.14 -3.52
N PRO A 165 -19.21 26.22 -3.85
CA PRO A 165 -20.16 26.82 -2.90
C PRO A 165 -21.26 25.88 -2.39
N GLU A 166 -21.76 24.98 -3.24
CA GLU A 166 -22.79 24.01 -2.83
C GLU A 166 -22.22 22.92 -1.92
N LEU A 167 -20.96 22.52 -2.13
CA LEU A 167 -20.27 21.55 -1.29
C LEU A 167 -20.02 22.10 0.12
N VAL A 168 -19.62 23.38 0.24
CA VAL A 168 -19.49 24.04 1.55
C VAL A 168 -20.84 24.10 2.27
N LYS A 169 -21.94 24.40 1.56
CA LYS A 169 -23.29 24.38 2.18
C LYS A 169 -23.66 22.97 2.66
N ALA A 170 -23.37 21.93 1.87
CA ALA A 170 -23.60 20.54 2.26
C ALA A 170 -22.80 20.17 3.52
N PHE A 171 -21.51 20.51 3.57
CA PHE A 171 -20.69 20.32 4.76
C PHE A 171 -21.25 21.06 5.97
N LEU A 172 -21.65 22.33 5.84
CA LEU A 172 -22.21 23.09 6.96
C LEU A 172 -23.49 22.44 7.50
N ARG A 173 -24.37 21.90 6.65
CA ARG A 173 -25.55 21.14 7.11
C ARG A 173 -25.15 19.84 7.83
N LEU A 174 -24.26 19.05 7.21
CA LEU A 174 -23.75 17.80 7.79
C LEU A 174 -23.06 18.04 9.14
N SER A 175 -22.36 19.17 9.29
CA SER A 175 -21.62 19.53 10.49
C SER A 175 -22.49 19.85 11.71
N GLU A 176 -23.80 20.04 11.54
CA GLU A 176 -24.74 20.17 12.65
C GLU A 176 -25.08 18.82 13.30
N ASP A 177 -24.84 17.71 12.59
CA ASP A 177 -25.07 16.36 13.12
C ASP A 177 -23.94 15.97 14.10
N MET A 178 -24.25 15.92 15.39
CA MET A 178 -23.27 15.49 16.41
C MET A 178 -22.76 14.06 16.18
N THR A 179 -23.57 13.19 15.57
CA THR A 179 -23.16 11.80 15.28
C THR A 179 -22.14 11.73 14.16
N PHE A 180 -22.13 12.71 13.24
CA PHE A 180 -21.10 12.84 12.22
C PHE A 180 -19.71 12.97 12.85
N TRP A 181 -19.56 13.89 13.81
CA TRP A 181 -18.30 14.14 14.52
C TRP A 181 -17.90 12.99 15.45
N GLN A 182 -18.86 12.43 16.20
CA GLN A 182 -18.57 11.36 17.17
C GLN A 182 -18.08 10.07 16.48
N ALA A 183 -18.51 9.81 15.25
CA ALA A 183 -18.07 8.66 14.47
C ALA A 183 -16.61 8.76 13.99
N LEU A 184 -16.01 9.95 13.94
CA LEU A 184 -14.62 10.12 13.51
C LEU A 184 -13.59 9.56 14.50
N LYS A 185 -13.99 9.26 15.74
CA LYS A 185 -13.11 8.63 16.73
C LYS A 185 -12.78 7.19 16.29
N SER A 186 -11.51 6.79 16.40
CA SER A 186 -10.93 5.56 15.81
C SER A 186 -11.72 4.26 16.02
N ALA A 187 -12.21 3.99 17.23
CA ALA A 187 -12.98 2.77 17.49
C ALA A 187 -14.30 2.72 16.70
N ASN A 188 -14.93 3.89 16.48
CA ASN A 188 -16.25 3.99 15.85
C ASN A 188 -16.14 3.94 14.32
N ILE A 189 -15.06 4.50 13.76
CA ILE A 189 -14.93 4.64 12.32
C ILE A 189 -14.69 3.30 11.62
N MET A 190 -13.81 2.46 12.18
CA MET A 190 -13.51 1.17 11.58
C MET A 190 -14.73 0.25 11.58
N GLU A 191 -15.48 0.23 12.68
CA GLU A 191 -16.75 -0.51 12.76
C GLU A 191 -17.76 0.00 11.72
N TRP A 192 -17.89 1.33 11.61
CA TRP A 192 -18.81 1.94 10.66
C TRP A 192 -18.45 1.61 9.21
N LEU A 193 -17.17 1.79 8.83
CA LEU A 193 -16.71 1.55 7.46
C LEU A 193 -16.88 0.07 7.10
N SER A 194 -16.50 -0.85 8.00
CA SER A 194 -16.69 -2.29 7.79
C SER A 194 -18.16 -2.64 7.56
N ARG A 195 -19.09 -2.09 8.35
CA ARG A 195 -20.52 -2.35 8.18
C ARG A 195 -21.08 -1.86 6.84
N VAL A 196 -20.52 -0.78 6.28
CA VAL A 196 -21.01 -0.17 5.03
C VAL A 196 -20.39 -0.82 3.80
N PHE A 197 -19.09 -1.10 3.84
CA PHE A 197 -18.33 -1.51 2.65
C PHE A 197 -18.00 -2.99 2.57
N ARG A 198 -18.13 -3.74 3.67
CA ARG A 198 -17.86 -5.19 3.68
C ARG A 198 -19.09 -5.97 3.23
N SER A 199 -19.24 -6.11 1.92
CA SER A 199 -20.30 -6.89 1.27
C SER A 199 -19.71 -8.05 0.47
N GLU A 200 -20.52 -9.07 0.17
CA GLU A 200 -20.08 -10.22 -0.64
C GLU A 200 -19.55 -9.81 -2.03
N GLU A 201 -20.03 -8.70 -2.60
CA GLU A 201 -19.59 -8.17 -3.89
C GLU A 201 -18.17 -7.58 -3.85
N GLY A 202 -17.63 -7.32 -2.64
CA GLY A 202 -16.29 -6.79 -2.44
C GLY A 202 -15.18 -7.84 -2.52
N TYR A 203 -15.51 -9.14 -2.49
CA TYR A 203 -14.53 -10.20 -2.69
C TYR A 203 -14.03 -10.26 -4.13
N LEU A 204 -12.73 -10.46 -4.28
CA LEU A 204 -12.04 -10.47 -5.57
C LEU A 204 -11.96 -11.91 -6.12
N ASP A 205 -12.09 -12.04 -7.45
CA ASP A 205 -11.69 -13.25 -8.16
C ASP A 205 -10.16 -13.41 -8.17
N GLU A 206 -9.67 -14.54 -8.70
CA GLU A 206 -8.24 -14.86 -8.66
C GLU A 206 -7.39 -13.83 -9.41
N GLU A 207 -7.83 -13.43 -10.61
CA GLU A 207 -7.15 -12.45 -11.45
C GLU A 207 -7.10 -11.07 -10.78
N SER A 208 -8.25 -10.60 -10.28
CA SER A 208 -8.35 -9.32 -9.57
C SER A 208 -7.52 -9.32 -8.30
N THR A 209 -7.47 -10.44 -7.57
CA THR A 209 -6.64 -10.58 -6.37
C THR A 209 -5.15 -10.40 -6.71
N ILE A 210 -4.66 -11.07 -7.75
CA ILE A 210 -3.26 -10.92 -8.19
C ILE A 210 -2.98 -9.49 -8.62
N ASN A 211 -3.88 -8.87 -9.39
CA ASN A 211 -3.71 -7.50 -9.85
C ASN A 211 -3.69 -6.49 -8.69
N VAL A 212 -4.57 -6.64 -7.69
CA VAL A 212 -4.58 -5.79 -6.50
C VAL A 212 -3.35 -6.04 -5.61
N ALA A 213 -2.90 -7.29 -5.46
CA ALA A 213 -1.64 -7.60 -4.79
C ALA A 213 -0.43 -6.97 -5.50
N ARG A 214 -0.42 -6.97 -6.84
CA ARG A 214 0.61 -6.30 -7.64
C ARG A 214 0.57 -4.79 -7.47
N PHE A 215 -0.60 -4.17 -7.34
CA PHE A 215 -0.70 -2.75 -7.00
C PHE A 215 -0.08 -2.44 -5.63
N ALA A 216 -0.35 -3.26 -4.61
CA ALA A 216 0.28 -3.11 -3.31
C ALA A 216 1.81 -3.27 -3.38
N ALA A 217 2.29 -4.22 -4.19
CA ALA A 217 3.71 -4.39 -4.49
C ALA A 217 4.31 -3.14 -5.14
N TYR A 218 3.66 -2.57 -6.17
CA TYR A 218 4.14 -1.36 -6.85
C TYR A 218 4.18 -0.15 -5.91
N ALA A 219 3.20 -0.02 -5.00
CA ALA A 219 3.20 1.05 -3.99
C ALA A 219 4.42 0.97 -3.06
N VAL A 220 4.99 -0.21 -2.84
CA VAL A 220 6.25 -0.39 -2.11
C VAL A 220 7.45 -0.18 -3.03
N ASP A 221 7.52 -0.97 -4.09
CA ASP A 221 8.70 -1.15 -4.94
C ASP A 221 9.08 0.12 -5.70
N PHE A 222 8.09 0.88 -6.20
CA PHE A 222 8.34 2.08 -7.01
C PHE A 222 8.83 3.28 -6.19
N ARG A 223 8.83 3.18 -4.86
CA ARG A 223 9.46 4.18 -3.98
C ARG A 223 10.98 4.16 -4.07
N SER A 224 11.57 3.13 -4.70
CA SER A 224 12.98 3.09 -5.02
C SER A 224 13.27 2.64 -6.45
N GLN A 225 14.18 3.37 -7.11
CA GLN A 225 14.67 3.03 -8.46
C GLN A 225 15.44 1.70 -8.52
N TYR A 226 15.78 1.11 -7.37
CA TYR A 226 16.56 -0.12 -7.26
C TYR A 226 15.68 -1.36 -7.12
N THR A 227 14.43 -1.21 -6.66
CA THR A 227 13.58 -2.34 -6.25
C THR A 227 12.29 -2.46 -7.05
N TYR A 228 12.14 -1.73 -8.17
CA TYR A 228 10.90 -1.68 -8.95
C TYR A 228 10.40 -3.05 -9.45
N ALA A 229 11.29 -4.06 -9.53
CA ALA A 229 10.96 -5.42 -9.97
C ALA A 229 10.90 -6.44 -8.81
N HIS A 230 11.19 -6.02 -7.58
CA HIS A 230 11.58 -6.91 -6.50
C HIS A 230 10.49 -7.90 -6.11
N SER A 231 9.32 -7.40 -5.71
CA SER A 231 8.21 -8.23 -5.25
C SER A 231 7.67 -9.12 -6.38
N SER A 232 7.67 -8.62 -7.62
CA SER A 232 7.30 -9.41 -8.80
C SER A 232 8.32 -10.53 -9.09
N GLY A 233 9.61 -10.27 -8.88
CA GLY A 233 10.69 -11.24 -8.99
C GLY A 233 10.54 -12.34 -7.95
N VAL A 234 10.37 -11.96 -6.67
CA VAL A 234 10.17 -12.90 -5.55
C VAL A 234 8.97 -13.80 -5.81
N SER A 235 7.83 -13.22 -6.23
CA SER A 235 6.63 -13.97 -6.62
C SER A 235 6.90 -14.98 -7.74
N SER A 236 7.59 -14.56 -8.80
CA SER A 236 7.81 -15.40 -10.00
C SER A 236 8.80 -16.53 -9.75
N ILE A 237 9.87 -16.26 -9.00
CA ILE A 237 10.86 -17.26 -8.60
C ILE A 237 10.22 -18.29 -7.65
N ALA A 238 9.45 -17.82 -6.67
CA ALA A 238 8.76 -18.72 -5.73
C ALA A 238 7.71 -19.59 -6.44
N GLU A 239 6.96 -19.03 -7.40
CA GLU A 239 6.06 -19.81 -8.26
C GLU A 239 6.82 -20.89 -9.03
N TYR A 240 7.93 -20.55 -9.67
CA TYR A 240 8.72 -21.51 -10.45
C TYR A 240 9.22 -22.67 -9.57
N CYS A 241 9.84 -22.37 -8.43
CA CYS A 241 10.33 -23.36 -7.50
C CYS A 241 9.20 -24.20 -6.89
N GLY A 242 8.06 -23.58 -6.54
CA GLY A 242 6.88 -24.31 -6.07
C GLY A 242 6.35 -25.32 -7.08
N ARG A 243 6.30 -24.94 -8.36
CA ARG A 243 5.87 -25.84 -9.46
C ARG A 243 6.85 -27.00 -9.65
N ARG A 244 8.16 -26.73 -9.55
CA ARG A 244 9.22 -27.76 -9.59
C ARG A 244 9.11 -28.76 -8.44
N LEU A 245 8.68 -28.32 -7.27
CA LEU A 245 8.45 -29.14 -6.08
C LEU A 245 7.09 -29.87 -6.10
N GLY A 246 6.28 -29.67 -7.14
CA GLY A 246 5.00 -30.36 -7.32
C GLY A 246 3.85 -29.80 -6.50
N TRP A 247 3.90 -28.53 -6.10
CA TRP A 247 2.76 -27.88 -5.45
C TRP A 247 1.55 -27.76 -6.39
N ASP A 248 0.35 -27.88 -5.82
CA ASP A 248 -0.88 -27.74 -6.58
C ASP A 248 -1.18 -26.28 -6.94
N GLU A 249 -2.14 -26.05 -7.85
CA GLU A 249 -2.47 -24.69 -8.30
C GLU A 249 -2.93 -23.78 -7.14
N ARG A 250 -3.52 -24.35 -6.09
CA ARG A 250 -3.91 -23.59 -4.90
C ARG A 250 -2.69 -23.11 -4.12
N GLY A 251 -1.68 -23.95 -3.93
CA GLY A 251 -0.39 -23.62 -3.33
C GLY A 251 0.36 -22.58 -4.15
N ILE A 252 0.38 -22.74 -5.48
CA ILE A 252 0.98 -21.75 -6.39
C ILE A 252 0.25 -20.41 -6.33
N TYR A 253 -1.08 -20.41 -6.32
CA TYR A 253 -1.86 -19.19 -6.19
C TYR A 253 -1.54 -18.45 -4.89
N LYS A 254 -1.42 -19.16 -3.75
CA LYS A 254 -0.98 -18.58 -2.49
C LYS A 254 0.45 -18.02 -2.57
N ILE A 255 1.41 -18.76 -3.13
CA ILE A 255 2.81 -18.32 -3.15
C ILE A 255 3.03 -17.06 -3.98
N LYS A 256 2.29 -16.93 -5.09
CA LYS A 256 2.33 -15.71 -5.94
C LYS A 256 1.92 -14.48 -5.13
N ILE A 257 0.79 -14.57 -4.44
CA ILE A 257 0.30 -13.45 -3.63
C ILE A 257 1.22 -13.20 -2.43
N ALA A 258 1.75 -14.25 -1.80
CA ALA A 258 2.71 -14.10 -0.70
C ALA A 258 3.98 -13.38 -1.15
N GLY A 259 4.53 -13.72 -2.31
CA GLY A 259 5.70 -13.05 -2.88
C GLY A 259 5.43 -11.59 -3.24
N LEU A 260 4.24 -11.26 -3.77
CA LEU A 260 3.86 -9.87 -4.05
C LEU A 260 3.69 -9.03 -2.77
N LEU A 261 3.24 -9.64 -1.67
CA LEU A 261 2.89 -8.92 -0.44
C LEU A 261 3.92 -9.03 0.68
N HIS A 262 5.00 -9.81 0.52
CA HIS A 262 5.98 -10.07 1.59
C HIS A 262 6.52 -8.79 2.22
N ASP A 263 6.73 -7.78 1.39
CA ASP A 263 7.33 -6.50 1.72
C ASP A 263 6.35 -5.35 1.97
N ILE A 264 5.04 -5.61 2.00
CA ILE A 264 4.03 -4.54 2.14
C ILE A 264 4.21 -3.68 3.41
N GLY A 265 4.75 -4.25 4.49
CA GLY A 265 5.10 -3.51 5.70
C GLY A 265 6.16 -2.43 5.51
N LYS A 266 6.93 -2.45 4.40
CA LYS A 266 7.89 -1.38 4.06
C LYS A 266 7.19 -0.06 3.75
N LEU A 267 5.89 -0.04 3.47
CA LEU A 267 5.11 1.19 3.31
C LEU A 267 5.24 2.14 4.52
N ILE A 268 5.37 1.58 5.72
CA ILE A 268 5.46 2.32 6.99
C ILE A 268 6.86 2.95 7.17
N LEU A 269 7.86 2.47 6.43
CA LEU A 269 9.22 2.96 6.54
C LEU A 269 9.40 4.28 5.74
N PRO A 270 10.09 5.27 6.32
CA PRO A 270 10.53 6.45 5.57
C PRO A 270 11.46 6.07 4.42
N ARG A 271 11.30 6.72 3.27
CA ARG A 271 12.15 6.50 2.08
C ARG A 271 13.63 6.72 2.41
N GLU A 272 13.92 7.68 3.27
CA GLU A 272 15.27 8.06 3.70
C GLU A 272 16.01 6.91 4.39
N ILE A 273 15.27 5.97 4.99
CA ILE A 273 15.82 4.74 5.59
C ILE A 273 15.96 3.65 4.53
N ILE A 274 14.96 3.48 3.66
CA ILE A 274 14.96 2.47 2.59
C ILE A 274 16.11 2.72 1.59
N GLU A 275 16.31 3.97 1.18
CA GLU A 275 17.32 4.37 0.17
C GLU A 275 18.63 4.89 0.79
N LYS A 276 18.88 4.62 2.08
CA LYS A 276 20.07 5.14 2.75
C LYS A 276 21.35 4.64 2.07
N ASN A 277 22.17 5.58 1.60
CA ASN A 277 23.50 5.30 1.05
C ASN A 277 24.52 5.08 2.17
N GLY A 278 24.52 3.88 2.74
CA GLY A 278 25.45 3.47 3.79
C GLY A 278 24.83 2.50 4.79
N PRO A 279 25.58 2.09 5.83
CA PRO A 279 25.06 1.19 6.85
C PRO A 279 23.94 1.86 7.66
N LEU A 280 22.93 1.06 7.99
CA LEU A 280 21.91 1.43 8.99
C LEU A 280 22.55 1.43 10.38
N ASN A 281 22.25 2.44 11.18
CA ASN A 281 22.56 2.42 12.61
C ASN A 281 21.62 1.43 13.35
N PRO A 282 21.90 1.05 14.61
CA PRO A 282 21.08 0.06 15.32
C PRO A 282 19.60 0.41 15.44
N ARG A 283 19.24 1.71 15.54
CA ARG A 283 17.83 2.15 15.60
C ARG A 283 17.15 2.01 14.25
N GLU A 284 17.81 2.44 13.18
CA GLU A 284 17.30 2.30 11.81
C GLU A 284 17.15 0.83 11.43
N LEU A 285 18.11 -0.02 11.79
CA LEU A 285 18.04 -1.46 11.57
C LEU A 285 16.83 -2.08 12.31
N SER A 286 16.65 -1.73 13.58
CA SER A 286 15.51 -2.20 14.37
C SER A 286 14.18 -1.80 13.73
N LEU A 287 14.09 -0.58 13.19
CA LEU A 287 12.91 -0.10 12.49
C LEU A 287 12.68 -0.87 11.19
N VAL A 288 13.71 -1.10 10.37
CA VAL A 288 13.58 -1.94 9.16
C VAL A 288 13.13 -3.36 9.52
N GLN A 289 13.63 -3.94 10.61
CA GLN A 289 13.24 -5.29 11.06
C GLN A 289 11.77 -5.39 11.50
N THR A 290 11.04 -4.28 11.66
CA THR A 290 9.60 -4.31 11.95
C THR A 290 8.73 -4.60 10.74
N HIS A 291 9.23 -4.40 9.51
CA HIS A 291 8.38 -4.53 8.32
C HIS A 291 7.73 -5.92 8.15
N PRO A 292 8.35 -7.07 8.49
CA PRO A 292 7.67 -8.34 8.33
C PRO A 292 6.53 -8.49 9.35
N PHE A 293 6.69 -7.92 10.56
CA PHE A 293 5.59 -7.84 11.53
C PHE A 293 4.41 -7.05 10.96
N TYR A 294 4.68 -5.88 10.36
CA TYR A 294 3.62 -5.09 9.74
C TYR A 294 3.03 -5.76 8.50
N SER A 295 3.83 -6.45 7.67
CA SER A 295 3.30 -7.27 6.58
C SER A 295 2.32 -8.33 7.11
N ASN A 296 2.63 -8.98 8.23
CA ASN A 296 1.73 -9.94 8.88
C ASN A 296 0.40 -9.28 9.30
N VAL A 297 0.46 -8.12 9.96
CA VAL A 297 -0.72 -7.38 10.42
C VAL A 297 -1.59 -6.93 9.25
N LEU A 298 -0.98 -6.33 8.24
CA LEU A 298 -1.68 -5.79 7.07
C LEU A 298 -2.35 -6.90 6.26
N ILE A 299 -1.65 -7.99 5.95
CA ILE A 299 -2.20 -9.09 5.15
C ILE A 299 -3.39 -9.77 5.85
N LYS A 300 -3.35 -9.90 7.19
CA LYS A 300 -4.50 -10.40 7.98
C LYS A 300 -5.76 -9.54 7.86
N GLN A 301 -5.60 -8.26 7.56
CA GLN A 301 -6.71 -7.33 7.41
C GLN A 301 -7.31 -7.34 6.00
N MET A 302 -6.65 -7.92 4.99
CA MET A 302 -7.07 -7.88 3.58
C MET A 302 -8.22 -8.83 3.19
N GLY A 303 -8.74 -9.60 4.15
CA GLY A 303 -9.82 -10.57 3.95
C GLY A 303 -9.53 -11.92 4.62
N GLU A 304 -10.02 -12.99 4.02
CA GLU A 304 -9.84 -14.36 4.51
C GLU A 304 -8.54 -14.96 3.98
N MET A 305 -7.42 -14.53 4.58
CA MET A 305 -6.05 -14.80 4.11
C MET A 305 -5.32 -15.89 4.91
N GLU A 306 -6.00 -17.01 5.17
CA GLU A 306 -5.45 -18.10 5.99
C GLU A 306 -4.15 -18.68 5.42
N ASP A 307 -3.15 -18.83 6.30
CA ASP A 307 -1.74 -19.16 6.06
C ASP A 307 -0.92 -18.12 5.27
N LEU A 308 -1.55 -17.37 4.37
CA LEU A 308 -0.84 -16.46 3.44
C LEU A 308 -0.01 -15.41 4.18
N HIS A 309 -0.55 -14.84 5.26
CA HIS A 309 0.19 -13.86 6.06
C HIS A 309 1.47 -14.47 6.65
N GLU A 310 1.49 -15.76 7.02
CA GLU A 310 2.70 -16.45 7.51
C GLU A 310 3.70 -16.62 6.38
N TYR A 311 3.24 -17.08 5.21
CA TYR A 311 4.09 -17.30 4.04
C TYR A 311 4.83 -16.02 3.62
N ALA A 312 4.11 -14.91 3.60
CA ALA A 312 4.63 -13.60 3.26
C ALA A 312 5.54 -13.03 4.37
N SER A 313 5.10 -13.07 5.64
CA SER A 313 5.78 -12.35 6.74
C SER A 313 6.97 -13.07 7.36
N PHE A 314 7.14 -14.37 7.12
CA PHE A 314 8.26 -15.14 7.68
C PHE A 314 9.49 -15.17 6.77
N HIS A 315 9.55 -14.31 5.75
CA HIS A 315 10.64 -14.30 4.76
C HIS A 315 12.03 -13.94 5.34
N HIS A 316 12.09 -13.49 6.59
CA HIS A 316 13.33 -13.27 7.35
C HIS A 316 13.54 -14.25 8.52
N GLU A 317 12.67 -15.26 8.65
CA GLU A 317 12.82 -16.33 9.62
C GLU A 317 13.87 -17.35 9.16
N ARG A 318 14.34 -18.17 10.11
CA ARG A 318 15.35 -19.22 9.88
C ARG A 318 14.96 -20.46 10.66
N MET A 319 15.25 -21.65 10.12
CA MET A 319 14.90 -22.93 10.77
C MET A 319 15.45 -23.10 12.19
N ASP A 320 16.55 -22.42 12.52
CA ASP A 320 17.21 -22.44 13.83
C ASP A 320 16.66 -21.40 14.83
N GLY A 321 15.61 -20.64 14.47
CA GLY A 321 14.99 -19.62 15.32
C GLY A 321 15.75 -18.29 15.39
N THR A 322 16.91 -18.17 14.73
CA THR A 322 17.74 -16.95 14.78
C THR A 322 17.25 -15.83 13.85
N GLY A 323 16.21 -16.11 13.05
CA GLY A 323 15.54 -15.13 12.21
C GLY A 323 14.69 -14.12 13.01
N TYR A 324 13.98 -13.25 12.31
CA TYR A 324 13.16 -12.19 12.90
C TYR A 324 11.88 -11.97 12.08
N PRO A 325 10.83 -11.33 12.66
CA PRO A 325 10.71 -10.84 14.04
C PRO A 325 10.05 -11.81 15.03
N PHE A 326 9.58 -12.97 14.57
CA PHE A 326 8.77 -13.90 15.36
C PHE A 326 9.56 -15.07 15.95
N HIS A 327 10.79 -15.30 15.47
CA HIS A 327 11.66 -16.40 15.91
C HIS A 327 10.99 -17.76 15.68
N ILE A 328 10.54 -18.01 14.45
CA ILE A 328 9.85 -19.24 14.08
C ILE A 328 10.86 -20.38 13.94
N GLU A 329 10.59 -21.50 14.60
CA GLU A 329 11.51 -22.64 14.67
C GLU A 329 10.93 -23.90 14.02
N GLY A 330 11.82 -24.66 13.36
CA GLY A 330 11.54 -26.01 12.85
C GLY A 330 10.31 -26.08 11.95
N GLU A 331 9.44 -27.05 12.20
CA GLU A 331 8.28 -27.36 11.35
C GLU A 331 7.25 -26.21 11.27
N LYS A 332 7.31 -25.22 12.18
CA LYS A 332 6.45 -24.03 12.11
C LYS A 332 6.87 -23.10 10.96
N PHE A 333 8.13 -23.15 10.52
CA PHE A 333 8.57 -22.42 9.34
C PHE A 333 8.21 -23.23 8.10
N LYS A 334 6.97 -23.07 7.63
CA LYS A 334 6.40 -23.85 6.53
C LYS A 334 7.23 -23.71 5.24
N MET A 335 7.23 -24.74 4.40
CA MET A 335 8.04 -24.79 3.16
C MET A 335 7.74 -23.63 2.21
N GLU A 336 6.48 -23.19 2.17
CA GLU A 336 6.04 -22.02 1.39
C GLU A 336 6.70 -20.72 1.88
N ALA A 337 6.73 -20.50 3.19
CA ALA A 337 7.39 -19.34 3.77
C ALA A 337 8.90 -19.34 3.50
N GLN A 338 9.53 -20.52 3.57
CA GLN A 338 10.94 -20.68 3.24
C GLN A 338 11.23 -20.43 1.76
N ALA A 339 10.32 -20.82 0.86
CA ALA A 339 10.46 -20.51 -0.56
C ALA A 339 10.39 -19.00 -0.83
N ILE A 340 9.53 -18.25 -0.13
CA ILE A 340 9.55 -16.78 -0.19
C ILE A 340 10.90 -16.24 0.33
N ALA A 341 11.39 -16.75 1.47
CA ALA A 341 12.65 -16.31 2.06
C ALA A 341 13.85 -16.51 1.12
N ILE A 342 13.97 -17.68 0.49
CA ILE A 342 15.06 -17.97 -0.46
C ILE A 342 14.89 -17.13 -1.73
N SER A 343 13.66 -16.99 -2.25
CA SER A 343 13.39 -16.12 -3.40
C SER A 343 13.77 -14.66 -3.14
N ASP A 344 13.45 -14.11 -1.97
CA ASP A 344 13.86 -12.76 -1.54
C ASP A 344 15.39 -12.62 -1.51
N ILE A 345 16.09 -13.58 -0.89
CA ILE A 345 17.56 -13.61 -0.86
C ILE A 345 18.15 -13.59 -2.28
N VAL A 346 17.61 -14.41 -3.18
CA VAL A 346 18.11 -14.50 -4.58
C VAL A 346 17.81 -13.21 -5.34
N CYS A 347 16.58 -12.69 -5.30
CA CYS A 347 16.21 -11.41 -5.91
C CYS A 347 17.10 -10.27 -5.42
N ALA A 348 17.27 -10.12 -4.11
CA ALA A 348 18.11 -9.08 -3.52
C ALA A 348 19.58 -9.17 -3.98
N MET A 349 20.07 -10.36 -4.34
CA MET A 349 21.41 -10.54 -4.92
C MET A 349 21.48 -10.20 -6.41
N LEU A 350 20.40 -10.42 -7.16
CA LEU A 350 20.32 -10.14 -8.60
C LEU A 350 20.07 -8.67 -8.93
N GLU A 351 19.58 -7.91 -7.96
CA GLU A 351 19.32 -6.48 -8.08
C GLU A 351 20.51 -5.63 -7.63
N ASP A 352 20.65 -4.47 -8.27
CA ASP A 352 21.51 -3.40 -7.75
C ASP A 352 20.85 -2.75 -6.55
N ARG A 353 21.64 -2.36 -5.55
CA ARG A 353 21.18 -1.61 -4.38
C ARG A 353 22.00 -0.33 -4.28
N ALA A 354 21.43 0.69 -3.63
CA ALA A 354 22.07 2.00 -3.49
C ALA A 354 23.52 1.94 -2.95
N TYR A 355 23.79 0.97 -2.06
CA TYR A 355 25.09 0.75 -1.42
C TYR A 355 25.88 -0.46 -1.97
N ARG A 356 25.36 -1.23 -2.94
CA ARG A 356 25.98 -2.47 -3.39
C ARG A 356 25.54 -2.86 -4.82
N PRO A 357 26.47 -3.20 -5.74
CA PRO A 357 26.10 -3.75 -7.05
C PRO A 357 25.53 -5.17 -6.94
N ARG A 358 24.77 -5.59 -7.95
CA ARG A 358 24.27 -6.97 -8.09
C ARG A 358 25.41 -8.01 -8.09
N LYS A 359 25.10 -9.25 -7.74
CA LYS A 359 26.04 -10.36 -7.62
C LYS A 359 25.95 -11.30 -8.82
N GLY A 360 27.07 -11.94 -9.15
CA GLY A 360 27.13 -12.96 -10.18
C GLY A 360 26.66 -14.32 -9.70
N LYS A 361 26.32 -15.20 -10.66
CA LYS A 361 25.83 -16.57 -10.45
C LYS A 361 26.62 -17.34 -9.38
N ASN A 362 27.94 -17.42 -9.51
CA ASN A 362 28.79 -18.18 -8.58
C ASN A 362 28.66 -17.72 -7.11
N PHE A 363 28.40 -16.43 -6.87
CA PHE A 363 28.17 -15.93 -5.51
C PHE A 363 26.82 -16.43 -4.99
N ILE A 364 25.77 -16.38 -5.82
CA ILE A 364 24.44 -16.86 -5.47
C ILE A 364 24.48 -18.38 -5.21
N GLU A 365 25.17 -19.15 -6.04
CA GLU A 365 25.42 -20.58 -5.82
C GLU A 365 26.06 -20.83 -4.46
N SER A 366 27.12 -20.09 -4.12
CA SER A 366 27.79 -20.25 -2.81
C SER A 366 26.84 -19.97 -1.64
N ILE A 367 25.95 -19.00 -1.77
CA ILE A 367 24.98 -18.68 -0.72
C ILE A 367 23.92 -19.78 -0.59
N LEU A 368 23.43 -20.33 -1.70
CA LEU A 368 22.48 -21.43 -1.70
C LEU A 368 23.11 -22.72 -1.15
N GLU A 369 24.37 -23.00 -1.48
CA GLU A 369 25.13 -24.08 -0.85
C GLU A 369 25.29 -23.86 0.65
N ASP A 370 25.60 -22.63 1.08
CA ASP A 370 25.71 -22.28 2.49
C ASP A 370 24.37 -22.51 3.22
N CYS A 371 23.25 -22.07 2.63
CA CYS A 371 21.89 -22.30 3.13
C CYS A 371 21.59 -23.80 3.31
N LYS A 372 22.02 -24.62 2.35
CA LYS A 372 21.89 -26.09 2.42
C LYS A 372 22.73 -26.67 3.55
N ARG A 373 24.01 -26.27 3.68
CA ARG A 373 24.94 -26.80 4.69
C ARG A 373 24.55 -26.40 6.11
N SER A 374 24.13 -25.15 6.30
CA SER A 374 23.71 -24.61 7.59
C SER A 374 22.34 -25.10 8.04
N LYS A 375 21.57 -25.72 7.15
CA LYS A 375 20.17 -26.11 7.37
C LYS A 375 19.30 -24.92 7.81
N MET A 376 19.60 -23.73 7.30
CA MET A 376 18.78 -22.53 7.51
C MET A 376 17.38 -22.69 6.91
N PHE A 377 17.26 -23.52 5.88
CA PHE A 377 16.03 -23.92 5.20
C PHE A 377 16.01 -25.44 4.97
N TYR A 378 14.88 -25.97 4.52
CA TYR A 378 14.76 -27.36 4.09
C TYR A 378 15.75 -27.65 2.96
N PRO A 379 16.56 -28.72 3.06
CA PRO A 379 17.55 -29.05 2.03
C PRO A 379 16.95 -29.20 0.63
N GLU A 380 15.74 -29.73 0.52
CA GLU A 380 15.04 -29.93 -0.76
C GLU A 380 14.71 -28.61 -1.45
N LEU A 381 14.45 -27.54 -0.69
CA LEU A 381 14.28 -26.20 -1.27
C LEU A 381 15.62 -25.68 -1.81
N ALA A 382 16.67 -25.74 -1.00
CA ALA A 382 17.98 -25.27 -1.44
C ALA A 382 18.46 -26.04 -2.70
N ASP A 383 18.22 -27.35 -2.75
CA ASP A 383 18.50 -28.19 -3.91
C ASP A 383 17.68 -27.77 -5.13
N CYS A 384 16.37 -27.54 -4.97
CA CYS A 384 15.54 -27.04 -6.05
C CYS A 384 16.05 -25.71 -6.62
N PHE A 385 16.45 -24.76 -5.77
CA PHE A 385 16.99 -23.46 -6.23
C PHE A 385 18.36 -23.59 -6.91
N LEU A 386 19.24 -24.45 -6.39
CA LEU A 386 20.55 -24.73 -7.02
C LEU A 386 20.37 -25.36 -8.41
N GLU A 387 19.54 -26.38 -8.53
CA GLU A 387 19.25 -27.05 -9.81
C GLU A 387 18.53 -26.14 -10.81
N SER A 388 17.77 -25.18 -10.31
CA SER A 388 16.95 -24.27 -11.11
C SER A 388 17.61 -22.93 -11.41
N LEU A 389 18.85 -22.72 -10.96
CA LEU A 389 19.43 -21.38 -10.90
C LEU A 389 19.46 -20.69 -12.27
N ASP A 390 19.82 -21.40 -13.33
CA ASP A 390 19.81 -20.83 -14.69
C ASP A 390 18.43 -20.34 -15.13
N ALA A 391 17.38 -21.14 -14.87
CA ALA A 391 16.01 -20.73 -15.17
C ALA A 391 15.55 -19.55 -14.29
N VAL A 392 15.96 -19.54 -13.01
CA VAL A 392 15.68 -18.43 -12.08
C VAL A 392 16.31 -17.12 -12.56
N LEU A 393 17.54 -17.16 -13.07
CA LEU A 393 18.22 -16.00 -13.65
C LEU A 393 17.47 -15.46 -14.88
N GLU A 394 17.04 -16.34 -15.78
CA GLU A 394 16.26 -15.97 -16.97
C GLU A 394 14.90 -15.36 -16.60
N ILE A 395 14.19 -15.96 -15.63
CA ILE A 395 12.91 -15.44 -15.12
C ILE A 395 13.10 -14.06 -14.53
N HIS A 396 14.10 -13.89 -13.65
CA HIS A 396 14.38 -12.59 -13.04
C HIS A 396 14.68 -11.52 -14.11
N GLN A 397 15.50 -11.85 -15.11
CA GLN A 397 15.83 -10.92 -16.19
C GLN A 397 14.58 -10.49 -16.97
N GLN A 398 13.67 -11.41 -17.27
CA GLN A 398 12.41 -11.09 -17.95
C GLN A 398 11.53 -10.18 -17.10
N ILE A 399 11.36 -10.49 -15.81
CA ILE A 399 10.57 -9.69 -14.87
C ILE A 399 11.17 -8.30 -14.69
N GLU A 400 12.49 -8.18 -14.58
CA GLU A 400 13.19 -6.89 -14.48
C GLU A 400 12.91 -6.02 -15.72
N GLN A 401 12.93 -6.60 -16.92
CA GLN A 401 12.63 -5.86 -18.15
C GLN A 401 11.18 -5.38 -18.22
N ASP A 402 10.22 -6.19 -17.80
CA ASP A 402 8.80 -5.82 -17.82
C ASP A 402 8.47 -4.80 -16.74
N ALA A 403 8.97 -4.99 -15.52
CA ALA A 403 8.82 -4.04 -14.43
C ALA A 403 9.51 -2.69 -14.72
N LEU A 404 10.62 -2.69 -15.47
CA LEU A 404 11.27 -1.44 -15.90
C LEU A 404 10.37 -0.63 -16.85
N LYS A 405 9.60 -1.29 -17.73
CA LYS A 405 8.65 -0.59 -18.62
C LYS A 405 7.55 0.07 -17.79
N ASP A 406 7.00 -0.65 -16.82
CA ASP A 406 5.96 -0.15 -15.92
C ASP A 406 6.50 1.00 -15.06
N TYR A 407 7.67 0.83 -14.45
CA TYR A 407 8.31 1.87 -13.65
C TYR A 407 8.59 3.13 -14.47
N MET A 408 9.08 3.00 -15.70
CA MET A 408 9.32 4.14 -16.59
C MET A 408 8.03 4.81 -17.06
N ALA A 409 6.97 4.05 -17.30
CA ALA A 409 5.64 4.59 -17.62
C ALA A 409 5.08 5.37 -16.43
N TRP A 410 5.20 4.82 -15.23
CA TRP A 410 4.85 5.47 -13.98
C TRP A 410 5.65 6.76 -13.80
N SER A 411 6.99 6.67 -13.78
CA SER A 411 7.87 7.81 -13.47
C SER A 411 7.68 9.01 -14.40
N LYS A 412 7.38 8.77 -15.68
CA LYS A 412 7.16 9.82 -16.68
C LYS A 412 5.80 10.52 -16.55
N SER A 413 4.84 9.91 -15.85
CA SER A 413 3.47 10.43 -15.76
C SER A 413 3.33 11.63 -14.82
N PHE A 414 4.39 12.01 -14.10
CA PHE A 414 4.38 13.08 -13.10
C PHE A 414 5.70 13.88 -13.03
N THR A 415 6.59 13.69 -14.00
CA THR A 415 7.77 14.52 -14.27
C THR A 415 7.47 15.47 -15.42
#